data_AF-A0A2D9N7N6-F1
#
_entry.id   AF-A0A2D9N7N6-F1
#
_cell.length_a   1.000
_cell.length_b   1.000
_cell.length_c   1.000
_cell.angle_alpha   90.00
_cell.angle_beta   90.00
_cell.angle_gamma   90.00
#
_symmetry.space_group_name_H-M   'P 1'
#
loop_
_entity.id
_entity.type
_entity.pdbx_description
1 polymer ?
#
loop_
_entity_poly.entity_id
_entity_poly.type
_entity_poly.pdbx_seq_one_letter_code
_entity_poly.pdbx_strand_id
1 'polypeptide(L)'
;MKTTLIIALVLGTYILQAQPQVYTIEPIPNEEVAYSGDLSEGIVLDDLSWAWNSSNACFPETQKSKFTGKHLFFTGIIPKYSEMEVTVIPKDPTANFSVYAYEIGVNSNYLVPNLPRCIRCEADHKQERNFSGKAPQDHTRKVTNLVAINNPYRVVIGVTGADGLSEGEFTLVVSMKSR
;
A
#
# COMPACT_ATOMS: atom_id res chain seq x y z
N MET A 1 -41.59 39.72 33.37
CA MET A 1 -40.32 38.98 33.43
C MET A 1 -40.17 38.24 32.10
N LYS A 2 -39.26 38.67 31.22
CA LYS A 2 -39.04 38.05 29.91
C LYS A 2 -37.78 37.18 30.01
N THR A 3 -37.96 35.87 29.94
CA THR A 3 -36.88 34.89 30.01
C THR A 3 -36.25 34.76 28.64
N THR A 4 -35.06 35.32 28.47
CA THR A 4 -34.29 35.21 27.22
C THR A 4 -33.55 33.87 27.20
N LEU A 5 -33.97 32.95 26.34
CA LEU A 5 -33.32 31.66 26.13
C LEU A 5 -32.14 31.86 25.17
N ILE A 6 -30.91 31.66 25.65
CA ILE A 6 -29.69 31.71 24.81
C ILE A 6 -29.48 30.30 24.24
N ILE A 7 -29.72 30.14 22.93
CA ILE A 7 -29.38 28.93 22.19
C ILE A 7 -27.90 29.03 21.80
N ALA A 8 -27.05 28.28 22.50
CA ALA A 8 -25.64 28.15 22.15
C ALA A 8 -25.51 27.23 20.92
N LEU A 9 -25.21 27.81 19.76
CA LEU A 9 -24.92 27.08 18.52
C LEU A 9 -23.50 26.50 18.63
N VAL A 10 -23.38 25.22 18.95
CA VAL A 10 -22.10 24.50 18.93
C VAL A 10 -21.72 24.27 17.47
N LEU A 11 -20.88 25.15 16.91
CA LEU A 11 -20.22 24.90 15.63
C LEU A 11 -19.22 23.75 15.81
N GLY A 12 -19.62 22.54 15.43
CA GLY A 12 -18.72 21.40 15.34
C GLY A 12 -17.64 21.67 14.30
N THR A 13 -16.38 21.69 14.73
CA THR A 13 -15.23 21.71 13.83
C THR A 13 -15.15 20.37 13.11
N TYR A 14 -15.59 20.32 11.86
CA TYR A 14 -15.34 19.18 10.98
C TYR A 14 -13.85 19.16 10.64
N ILE A 15 -13.09 18.23 11.20
CA ILE A 15 -11.73 17.95 10.75
C ILE A 15 -11.86 17.33 9.36
N LEU A 16 -11.45 18.07 8.31
CA LEU A 16 -11.28 17.48 6.98
C LEU A 16 -10.14 16.47 7.07
N GLN A 17 -10.48 15.19 7.07
CA GLN A 17 -9.48 14.13 6.97
C GLN A 17 -8.96 14.13 5.52
N ALA A 18 -7.65 14.31 5.35
CA ALA A 18 -7.01 14.30 4.03
C ALA A 18 -7.30 12.95 3.33
N GLN A 19 -7.83 13.01 2.12
CA GLN A 19 -8.02 11.81 1.30
C GLN A 19 -6.65 11.28 0.84
N PRO A 20 -6.43 9.95 0.84
CA PRO A 20 -5.21 9.38 0.31
C PRO A 20 -5.02 9.76 -1.16
N GLN A 21 -3.82 10.21 -1.51
CA GLN A 21 -3.42 10.37 -2.90
C GLN A 21 -3.21 8.99 -3.52
N VAL A 22 -3.83 8.77 -4.68
CA VAL A 22 -3.76 7.52 -5.42
C VAL A 22 -3.26 7.79 -6.84
N TYR A 23 -2.12 7.21 -7.15
CA TYR A 23 -1.51 7.27 -8.48
C TYR A 23 -2.02 6.12 -9.35
N THR A 24 -2.20 6.39 -10.64
CA THR A 24 -2.48 5.34 -11.62
C THR A 24 -1.17 4.89 -12.26
N ILE A 25 -0.97 3.58 -12.32
CA ILE A 25 0.11 2.94 -13.06
C ILE A 25 -0.48 2.26 -14.30
N GLU A 26 0.33 2.20 -15.35
CA GLU A 26 0.04 1.51 -16.60
C GLU A 26 1.06 0.37 -16.78
N PRO A 27 0.74 -0.84 -16.29
CA PRO A 27 1.58 -2.01 -16.51
C PRO A 27 1.60 -2.38 -18.00
N ILE A 28 2.79 -2.61 -18.56
CA ILE A 28 2.96 -3.01 -19.96
C ILE A 28 3.34 -4.50 -20.01
N PRO A 29 2.64 -5.35 -20.81
CA PRO A 29 2.94 -6.77 -20.88
C PRO A 29 4.37 -7.05 -21.34
N ASN A 30 5.08 -7.88 -20.57
CA ASN A 30 6.47 -8.31 -20.81
C ASN A 30 7.51 -7.18 -20.72
N GLU A 31 7.16 -6.09 -20.03
CA GLU A 31 8.04 -4.94 -19.80
C GLU A 31 8.08 -4.56 -18.33
N GLU A 32 9.08 -3.73 -17.99
CA GLU A 32 9.21 -3.08 -16.70
C GLU A 32 8.99 -1.58 -16.87
N VAL A 33 8.12 -1.01 -16.04
CA VAL A 33 7.83 0.43 -16.03
C VAL A 33 8.17 0.98 -14.65
N ALA A 34 8.86 2.11 -14.63
CA ALA A 34 9.30 2.78 -13.40
C ALA A 34 8.50 4.06 -13.15
N TYR A 35 8.12 4.26 -11.89
CA TYR A 35 7.44 5.46 -11.40
C TYR A 35 8.23 6.05 -10.25
N SER A 36 8.31 7.37 -10.16
CA SER A 36 8.88 8.06 -9.00
C SER A 36 7.79 8.35 -7.98
N GLY A 37 8.14 8.33 -6.69
CA GLY A 37 7.27 8.78 -5.62
C GLY A 37 8.05 9.31 -4.44
N ASP A 38 7.40 10.10 -3.60
CA ASP A 38 7.90 10.56 -2.31
C ASP A 38 6.87 10.25 -1.21
N LEU A 39 7.33 9.58 -0.15
CA LEU A 39 6.48 9.22 0.98
C LEU A 39 5.89 10.45 1.70
N SER A 40 6.48 11.63 1.50
CA SER A 40 5.96 12.89 2.04
C SER A 40 4.53 13.20 1.58
N GLU A 41 4.16 12.72 0.39
CA GLU A 41 2.83 12.83 -0.25
C GLU A 41 1.81 11.81 0.27
N GLY A 42 2.27 10.83 1.06
CA GLY A 42 1.40 9.81 1.63
C GLY A 42 0.57 10.29 2.82
N ILE A 43 -0.26 9.38 3.35
CA ILE A 43 -1.06 9.60 4.55
C ILE A 43 -0.73 8.58 5.63
N VAL A 44 -0.84 8.96 6.90
CA VAL A 44 -0.78 7.98 8.01
C VAL A 44 -2.10 7.23 8.05
N LEU A 45 -2.03 5.91 8.20
CA LEU A 45 -3.20 5.08 8.46
C LEU A 45 -3.28 4.79 9.97
N ASP A 46 -4.30 5.33 10.64
CA ASP A 46 -4.50 5.11 12.07
C ASP A 46 -4.88 3.66 12.40
N ASP A 47 -5.52 2.98 11.43
CA ASP A 47 -5.91 1.58 11.53
C ASP A 47 -5.17 0.72 10.49
N LEU A 48 -4.46 -0.29 10.96
CA LEU A 48 -3.81 -1.31 10.13
C LEU A 48 -4.44 -2.69 10.31
N SER A 49 -5.50 -2.82 11.12
CA SER A 49 -6.16 -4.10 11.44
C SER A 49 -6.75 -4.80 10.22
N TRP A 50 -7.01 -4.04 9.15
CA TRP A 50 -7.35 -4.57 7.84
C TRP A 50 -6.33 -5.61 7.35
N ALA A 51 -5.04 -5.49 7.70
CA ALA A 51 -3.98 -6.30 7.14
C ALA A 51 -3.92 -7.71 7.73
N TRP A 52 -4.17 -7.89 9.04
CA TRP A 52 -4.10 -9.20 9.70
C TRP A 52 -5.47 -9.82 9.99
N ASN A 53 -6.57 -9.18 9.57
CA ASN A 53 -7.87 -9.83 9.64
C ASN A 53 -7.92 -11.05 8.70
N SER A 54 -8.75 -12.04 9.03
CA SER A 54 -8.83 -13.28 8.26
C SER A 54 -9.39 -13.13 6.83
N SER A 55 -9.99 -11.98 6.50
CA SER A 55 -10.50 -11.71 5.15
C SER A 55 -9.42 -11.25 4.16
N ASN A 56 -8.32 -10.70 4.68
CA ASN A 56 -7.25 -10.12 3.86
C ASN A 56 -5.90 -10.82 4.07
N ALA A 57 -5.53 -11.08 5.33
CA ALA A 57 -4.33 -11.81 5.73
C ALA A 57 -3.03 -11.40 4.98
N CYS A 58 -2.79 -10.10 4.85
CA CYS A 58 -1.67 -9.53 4.11
C CYS A 58 -0.33 -9.64 4.84
N PHE A 59 -0.31 -9.23 6.11
CA PHE A 59 0.84 -9.35 6.98
C PHE A 59 0.36 -9.53 8.43
N PRO A 60 1.08 -10.28 9.27
CA PRO A 60 0.66 -10.53 10.64
C PRO A 60 0.84 -9.29 11.53
N GLU A 61 0.02 -9.18 12.57
CA GLU A 61 0.07 -8.07 13.55
C GLU A 61 1.47 -7.91 14.18
N THR A 62 2.21 -9.00 14.35
CA THR A 62 3.58 -8.97 14.88
C THR A 62 4.58 -8.18 14.02
N GLN A 63 4.23 -7.89 12.76
CA GLN A 63 5.01 -7.08 11.83
C GLN A 63 4.45 -5.66 11.65
N LYS A 64 3.43 -5.26 12.44
CA LYS A 64 2.77 -3.96 12.33
C LYS A 64 3.74 -2.78 12.27
N SER A 65 4.78 -2.77 13.11
CA SER A 65 5.76 -1.67 13.16
C SER A 65 6.51 -1.44 11.84
N LYS A 66 6.52 -2.42 10.94
CA LYS A 66 7.13 -2.30 9.61
C LYS A 66 6.28 -1.50 8.62
N PHE A 67 5.05 -1.15 8.98
CA PHE A 67 4.07 -0.52 8.10
C PHE A 67 3.38 0.69 8.75
N THR A 68 3.99 1.32 9.76
CA THR A 68 3.39 2.45 10.51
C THR A 68 3.72 3.84 9.95
N GLY A 69 4.54 3.92 8.91
CA GLY A 69 4.85 5.15 8.20
C GLY A 69 3.66 5.72 7.42
N LYS A 70 3.90 6.79 6.68
CA LYS A 70 2.93 7.25 5.68
C LYS A 70 2.78 6.22 4.56
N HIS A 71 1.60 6.16 3.96
CA HIS A 71 1.26 5.27 2.86
C HIS A 71 0.97 6.10 1.61
N LEU A 72 1.70 5.80 0.53
CA LEU A 72 1.42 6.30 -0.82
C LEU A 72 0.87 5.17 -1.68
N PHE A 73 -0.21 5.44 -2.41
CA PHE A 73 -0.95 4.40 -3.11
C PHE A 73 -0.79 4.49 -4.61
N PHE A 74 -0.64 3.33 -5.25
CA PHE A 74 -0.63 3.16 -6.69
C PHE A 74 -1.67 2.12 -7.09
N THR A 75 -2.34 2.32 -8.22
CA THR A 75 -3.34 1.37 -8.71
C THR A 75 -3.22 1.15 -10.19
N GLY A 76 -3.44 -0.10 -10.62
CA GLY A 76 -3.41 -0.50 -12.00
C GLY A 76 -4.31 -1.70 -12.24
N ILE A 77 -4.34 -2.18 -13.48
CA ILE A 77 -5.04 -3.41 -13.85
C ILE A 77 -4.02 -4.48 -14.20
N ILE A 78 -4.16 -5.65 -13.57
CA ILE A 78 -3.49 -6.88 -13.99
C ILE A 78 -4.46 -7.59 -14.96
N PRO A 79 -4.15 -7.67 -16.26
CA PRO A 79 -5.01 -8.35 -17.22
C PRO A 79 -5.06 -9.87 -16.98
N LYS A 80 -6.07 -10.56 -17.51
CA LYS A 80 -6.10 -12.04 -17.49
C LYS A 80 -4.83 -12.63 -18.13
N TYR A 81 -4.46 -13.84 -17.71
CA TYR A 81 -3.23 -14.52 -18.12
C TYR A 81 -1.99 -13.65 -17.94
N SER A 82 -1.86 -13.02 -16.78
CA SER A 82 -0.64 -12.28 -16.44
C SER A 82 -0.27 -12.40 -14.98
N GLU A 83 0.99 -12.07 -14.72
CA GLU A 83 1.58 -11.97 -13.41
C GLU A 83 2.34 -10.65 -13.30
N MET A 84 2.24 -10.00 -12.14
CA MET A 84 2.89 -8.75 -11.83
C MET A 84 3.83 -8.91 -10.63
N GLU A 85 4.97 -8.24 -10.72
CA GLU A 85 5.89 -8.03 -9.62
C GLU A 85 6.05 -6.52 -9.40
N VAL A 86 6.18 -6.12 -8.14
CA VAL A 86 6.34 -4.72 -7.77
C VAL A 86 7.55 -4.60 -6.86
N THR A 87 8.48 -3.73 -7.23
CA THR A 87 9.72 -3.48 -6.48
C THR A 87 9.80 -2.01 -6.09
N VAL A 88 10.01 -1.72 -4.80
CA VAL A 88 10.31 -0.39 -4.29
C VAL A 88 11.82 -0.28 -4.09
N ILE A 89 12.42 0.74 -4.68
CA ILE A 89 13.84 1.06 -4.59
C ILE A 89 13.97 2.44 -3.94
N PRO A 90 14.23 2.52 -2.63
CA PRO A 90 14.50 3.80 -1.96
C PRO A 90 15.71 4.50 -2.59
N LYS A 91 15.62 5.83 -2.79
CA LYS A 91 16.79 6.61 -3.22
C LYS A 91 17.84 6.72 -2.12
N ASP A 92 17.40 6.80 -0.87
CA ASP A 92 18.25 6.64 0.31
C ASP A 92 18.22 5.16 0.76
N PRO A 93 19.32 4.40 0.62
CA PRO A 93 19.39 3.00 1.03
C PRO A 93 19.19 2.78 2.53
N THR A 94 19.25 3.82 3.35
CA THR A 94 19.02 3.74 4.80
C THR A 94 17.54 3.91 5.16
N ALA A 95 16.73 4.45 4.26
CA ALA A 95 15.30 4.63 4.49
C ALA A 95 14.59 3.26 4.50
N ASN A 96 13.89 2.98 5.61
CA ASN A 96 13.31 1.67 5.87
C ASN A 96 11.90 1.54 5.28
N PHE A 97 11.84 1.40 3.97
CA PHE A 97 10.58 1.17 3.25
C PHE A 97 10.06 -0.25 3.43
N SER A 98 8.74 -0.36 3.28
CA SER A 98 7.96 -1.59 3.15
C SER A 98 6.97 -1.41 2.01
N VAL A 99 6.51 -2.51 1.44
CA VAL A 99 5.52 -2.51 0.37
C VAL A 99 4.50 -3.61 0.61
N TYR A 100 3.26 -3.36 0.27
CA TYR A 100 2.25 -4.39 0.10
C TYR A 100 1.47 -4.14 -1.17
N ALA A 101 0.88 -5.20 -1.71
CA ALA A 101 -0.04 -5.12 -2.82
C ALA A 101 -1.18 -6.10 -2.63
N TYR A 102 -2.37 -5.72 -3.07
CA TYR A 102 -3.54 -6.58 -3.04
C TYR A 102 -4.38 -6.49 -4.31
N GLU A 103 -5.02 -7.60 -4.63
CA GLU A 103 -5.95 -7.75 -5.75
C GLU A 103 -7.39 -7.61 -5.27
N ILE A 104 -8.17 -6.79 -5.98
CA ILE A 104 -9.62 -6.69 -5.83
C ILE A 104 -10.30 -6.80 -7.20
N GLY A 105 -11.63 -6.96 -7.19
CA GLY A 105 -12.40 -7.00 -8.44
C GLY A 105 -12.10 -5.78 -9.31
N VAL A 106 -12.01 -5.99 -10.63
CA VAL A 106 -11.58 -4.96 -11.60
C VAL A 106 -12.34 -3.63 -11.51
N ASN A 107 -13.62 -3.67 -11.13
CA ASN A 107 -14.50 -2.49 -10.97
C ASN A 107 -14.61 -1.98 -9.52
N SER A 108 -13.85 -2.56 -8.60
CA SER A 108 -13.84 -2.16 -7.19
C SER A 108 -12.87 -1.00 -6.96
N ASN A 109 -13.19 -0.14 -5.99
CA ASN A 109 -12.36 0.99 -5.56
C ASN A 109 -12.04 0.92 -4.06
N TYR A 110 -12.08 -0.27 -3.44
CA TYR A 110 -11.76 -0.40 -2.02
C TYR A 110 -10.28 -0.05 -1.76
N LEU A 111 -10.09 0.84 -0.80
CA LEU A 111 -8.79 1.28 -0.32
C LEU A 111 -8.69 1.03 1.18
N VAL A 112 -7.51 0.64 1.64
CA VAL A 112 -7.24 0.47 3.07
C VAL A 112 -7.31 1.82 3.80
N PRO A 113 -7.78 1.86 5.06
CA PRO A 113 -8.13 0.70 5.90
C PRO A 113 -9.51 0.09 5.60
N ASN A 114 -10.31 0.73 4.75
CA ASN A 114 -11.67 0.31 4.39
C ASN A 114 -11.68 -0.80 3.31
N LEU A 115 -10.91 -1.88 3.55
CA LEU A 115 -10.81 -3.05 2.67
C LEU A 115 -11.55 -4.24 3.30
N PRO A 116 -12.75 -4.60 2.81
CA PRO A 116 -13.52 -5.70 3.41
C PRO A 116 -12.91 -7.08 3.12
N ARG A 117 -12.29 -7.23 1.95
CA ARG A 117 -11.76 -8.48 1.41
C ARG A 117 -10.86 -8.16 0.22
N CYS A 118 -9.71 -8.82 0.11
CA CYS A 118 -8.95 -8.96 -1.13
C CYS A 118 -8.99 -10.41 -1.66
N ILE A 119 -8.57 -10.57 -2.90
CA ILE A 119 -8.46 -11.87 -3.58
C ILE A 119 -7.09 -12.49 -3.26
N ARG A 120 -6.07 -11.65 -3.27
CA ARG A 120 -4.70 -11.95 -2.87
C ARG A 120 -4.10 -10.70 -2.21
N CYS A 121 -3.24 -10.90 -1.23
CA CYS A 121 -2.41 -9.85 -0.67
C CYS A 121 -0.99 -10.37 -0.45
N GLU A 122 -0.01 -9.56 -0.78
CA GLU A 122 1.40 -9.87 -0.65
C GLU A 122 2.08 -8.66 -0.03
N ALA A 123 3.05 -8.88 0.83
CA ALA A 123 3.78 -7.81 1.51
C ALA A 123 5.26 -8.17 1.66
N ASP A 124 6.12 -7.17 1.59
CA ASP A 124 7.54 -7.28 1.86
C ASP A 124 8.04 -6.11 2.71
N HIS A 125 8.95 -6.45 3.61
CA HIS A 125 9.52 -5.53 4.59
C HIS A 125 10.89 -6.04 5.04
N LYS A 126 11.66 -5.16 5.70
CA LYS A 126 12.95 -5.55 6.28
C LYS A 126 12.75 -6.67 7.29
N GLN A 127 13.53 -7.73 7.16
CA GLN A 127 13.59 -8.84 8.11
C GLN A 127 14.77 -8.60 9.06
N GLU A 128 14.56 -8.82 10.36
CA GLU A 128 15.62 -8.63 11.36
C GLU A 128 16.73 -9.67 11.26
N ARG A 129 16.44 -10.82 10.65
CA ARG A 129 17.39 -11.92 10.50
C ARG A 129 17.53 -12.35 9.05
N ASN A 130 18.76 -12.65 8.66
CA ASN A 130 19.01 -13.41 7.43
C ASN A 130 18.61 -14.87 7.66
N PHE A 131 17.87 -15.44 6.72
CA PHE A 131 17.53 -16.85 6.74
C PHE A 131 18.63 -17.65 6.04
N SER A 132 19.04 -18.77 6.63
CA SER A 132 20.04 -19.65 6.03
C SER A 132 19.63 -20.07 4.62
N GLY A 133 20.55 -19.97 3.67
CA GLY A 133 20.31 -20.26 2.25
C GLY A 133 19.59 -19.17 1.47
N LYS A 134 19.25 -18.02 2.08
CA LYS A 134 18.79 -16.82 1.36
C LYS A 134 19.91 -15.80 1.21
N ALA A 135 19.90 -15.08 0.09
CA ALA A 135 20.78 -13.93 -0.08
C ALA A 135 20.53 -12.89 1.02
N PRO A 136 21.57 -12.15 1.46
CA PRO A 136 21.39 -11.00 2.34
C PRO A 136 20.37 -10.04 1.75
N GLN A 137 19.56 -9.43 2.62
CA GLN A 137 18.61 -8.41 2.18
C GLN A 137 19.34 -7.15 1.74
N ASP A 138 18.86 -6.52 0.68
CA ASP A 138 19.23 -5.17 0.30
C ASP A 138 18.19 -4.14 0.79
N HIS A 139 18.31 -2.91 0.29
CA HIS A 139 17.41 -1.80 0.64
C HIS A 139 16.09 -1.84 -0.15
N THR A 140 15.92 -2.76 -1.10
CA THR A 140 14.72 -2.88 -1.93
C THR A 140 13.66 -3.74 -1.26
N ARG A 141 12.40 -3.53 -1.62
CA ARG A 141 11.28 -4.39 -1.19
C ARG A 141 10.49 -4.85 -2.39
N LYS A 142 10.17 -6.14 -2.44
CA LYS A 142 9.55 -6.75 -3.61
C LYS A 142 8.39 -7.64 -3.23
N VAL A 143 7.23 -7.37 -3.82
CA VAL A 143 6.08 -8.29 -3.81
C VAL A 143 5.97 -8.99 -5.16
N THR A 144 5.70 -10.29 -5.11
CA THR A 144 5.54 -11.17 -6.28
C THR A 144 4.22 -11.90 -6.20
N ASN A 145 3.93 -12.84 -7.11
CA ASN A 145 2.73 -13.67 -7.10
C ASN A 145 1.41 -12.90 -7.26
N LEU A 146 1.42 -11.67 -7.77
CA LEU A 146 0.20 -10.96 -8.14
C LEU A 146 -0.27 -11.51 -9.50
N VAL A 147 -1.15 -12.50 -9.48
CA VAL A 147 -1.52 -13.32 -10.65
C VAL A 147 -3.00 -13.19 -10.98
N ALA A 148 -3.29 -12.84 -12.23
CA ALA A 148 -4.60 -12.90 -12.83
C ALA A 148 -4.65 -14.05 -13.85
N ILE A 149 -5.32 -15.16 -13.50
CA ILE A 149 -5.46 -16.32 -14.40
C ILE A 149 -6.65 -16.10 -15.34
N ASN A 150 -7.87 -16.21 -14.82
CA ASN A 150 -9.09 -16.19 -15.63
C ASN A 150 -9.78 -14.82 -15.69
N ASN A 151 -9.56 -13.97 -14.68
CA ASN A 151 -10.19 -12.67 -14.56
C ASN A 151 -9.12 -11.59 -14.38
N PRO A 152 -9.28 -10.41 -15.00
CA PRO A 152 -8.45 -9.27 -14.66
C PRO A 152 -8.78 -8.78 -13.24
N TYR A 153 -7.79 -8.22 -12.57
CA TYR A 153 -7.95 -7.63 -11.24
C TYR A 153 -7.42 -6.22 -11.20
N ARG A 154 -8.06 -5.38 -10.38
CA ARG A 154 -7.44 -4.13 -9.96
C ARG A 154 -6.43 -4.47 -8.88
N VAL A 155 -5.20 -4.04 -9.09
CA VAL A 155 -4.16 -4.09 -8.06
C VAL A 155 -4.10 -2.76 -7.36
N VAL A 156 -3.98 -2.80 -6.03
CA VAL A 156 -3.62 -1.65 -5.20
C VAL A 156 -2.28 -1.96 -4.56
N ILE A 157 -1.35 -1.02 -4.67
CA ILE A 157 0.00 -1.10 -4.10
C ILE A 157 0.10 0.01 -3.06
N GLY A 158 0.44 -0.34 -1.83
CA GLY A 158 0.80 0.61 -0.79
C GLY A 158 2.31 0.60 -0.58
N VAL A 159 2.97 1.71 -0.90
CA VAL A 159 4.35 1.98 -0.49
C VAL A 159 4.28 2.68 0.86
N THR A 160 4.96 2.14 1.86
CA THR A 160 5.00 2.69 3.22
C THR A 160 6.39 2.59 3.81
N GLY A 161 6.56 3.03 5.05
CA GLY A 161 7.78 2.83 5.80
C GLY A 161 7.55 2.24 7.18
N ALA A 162 8.64 1.77 7.76
CA ALA A 162 8.67 1.25 9.13
C ALA A 162 8.81 2.40 10.14
N ASP A 163 8.39 2.11 11.38
CA ASP A 163 8.71 2.92 12.56
C ASP A 163 8.37 4.42 12.41
N GLY A 164 7.28 4.72 11.68
CA GLY A 164 6.78 6.08 11.48
C GLY A 164 7.48 6.89 10.39
N LEU A 165 8.26 6.27 9.50
CA LEU A 165 8.88 6.96 8.35
C LEU A 165 7.83 7.75 7.55
N SER A 166 8.08 9.04 7.35
CA SER A 166 7.08 9.99 6.85
C SER A 166 7.50 10.77 5.61
N GLU A 167 8.70 10.52 5.11
CA GLU A 167 9.28 11.13 3.91
C GLU A 167 10.33 10.19 3.32
N GLY A 168 10.64 10.40 2.03
CA GLY A 168 11.69 9.67 1.34
C GLY A 168 11.29 9.41 -0.10
N GLU A 169 12.19 9.75 -1.01
CA GLU A 169 12.03 9.47 -2.43
C GLU A 169 12.33 8.00 -2.74
N PHE A 170 11.57 7.43 -3.67
CA PHE A 170 11.76 6.06 -4.15
C PHE A 170 11.39 5.92 -5.63
N THR A 171 11.83 4.81 -6.21
CA THR A 171 11.37 4.33 -7.51
C THR A 171 10.52 3.09 -7.30
N LEU A 172 9.29 3.11 -7.82
CA LEU A 172 8.42 1.95 -7.94
C LEU A 172 8.60 1.32 -9.31
N VAL A 173 9.12 0.10 -9.37
CA VAL A 173 9.26 -0.67 -10.60
C VAL A 173 8.14 -1.70 -10.66
N VAL A 174 7.36 -1.67 -11.73
CA VAL A 174 6.28 -2.62 -12.01
C VAL A 174 6.70 -3.47 -13.20
N SER A 175 6.86 -4.76 -12.98
CA SER A 175 7.19 -5.76 -14.00
C SER A 175 5.96 -6.61 -14.25
N MET A 176 5.55 -6.79 -15.51
CA MET A 176 4.42 -7.63 -15.85
C MET A 176 4.81 -8.66 -16.89
N LYS A 177 4.38 -9.91 -16.70
CA LYS A 177 4.62 -11.02 -17.63
C LYS A 177 3.29 -11.59 -18.10
N SER A 178 3.17 -11.82 -19.40
CA SER A 178 2.10 -12.66 -19.93
C SER A 178 2.38 -14.12 -19.54
N ARG A 179 1.32 -14.82 -19.14
CA ARG A 179 1.34 -16.25 -18.82
C ARG A 179 0.84 -17.09 -19.98
#